data_AF-A0A383BV70-F1
#
_entry.id   AF-A0A383BV70-F1
#
_cell.length_a   1.000
_cell.length_b   1.000
_cell.length_c   1.000
_cell.angle_alpha   90.00
_cell.angle_beta   90.00
_cell.angle_gamma   90.00
#
_symmetry.space_group_name_H-M   'P 1'
#
loop_
_entity.id
_entity.type
_entity.pdbx_description
1 polymer ?
#
loop_
_entity_poly.entity_id
_entity_poly.type
_entity_poly.pdbx_seq_one_letter_code
_entity_poly.pdbx_strand_id
1 'polypeptide(L)'
;MNRSILQAPRHTSIGVPVGPYRIGGGAPILVQSMTNTDTEDAEGTAAQVRSLAEAGSELVRITVNTPAAAAAVPHIRERLD
;
A
#
# COMPACT_ATOMS: atom_id res chain seq x y z
N MET A 1 15.43 25.17 1.32
CA MET A 1 14.56 24.16 1.96
C MET A 1 15.35 23.50 3.07
N ASN A 2 14.87 23.62 4.32
CA ASN A 2 15.65 23.29 5.51
C ASN A 2 15.68 21.75 5.70
N ARG A 3 16.82 21.11 5.42
CA ARG A 3 17.02 19.63 5.51
C ARG A 3 16.99 19.07 6.95
N SER A 4 16.85 19.94 7.96
CA SER A 4 16.97 19.61 9.38
C SER A 4 15.86 18.68 9.93
N ILE A 5 14.65 18.70 9.35
CA ILE A 5 13.52 17.85 9.81
C ILE A 5 13.61 16.37 9.40
N LEU A 6 14.53 16.00 8.50
CA LEU A 6 14.68 14.60 8.04
C LEU A 6 15.64 13.76 8.90
N GLN A 7 16.25 14.33 9.94
CA GLN A 7 17.29 13.65 10.73
C GLN A 7 16.87 13.29 12.17
N ALA A 8 15.62 13.52 12.56
CA ALA A 8 15.14 13.02 13.85
C ALA A 8 15.07 11.48 13.82
N PRO A 9 15.60 10.77 14.83
CA PRO A 9 15.52 9.32 14.89
C PRO A 9 14.04 8.90 14.95
N ARG A 10 13.67 7.88 14.16
CA ARG A 10 12.30 7.36 14.16
C ARG A 10 11.95 6.81 15.55
N HIS A 11 10.77 7.15 16.06
CA HIS A 11 10.27 6.67 17.35
C HIS A 11 10.31 5.14 17.47
N THR A 12 10.79 4.64 18.62
CA THR A 12 10.82 3.21 18.93
C THR A 12 9.40 2.66 19.03
N SER A 13 9.07 1.71 18.16
CA SER A 13 7.74 1.13 18.06
C SER A 13 7.84 -0.40 18.02
N ILE A 14 6.74 -1.06 18.31
CA ILE A 14 6.61 -2.50 18.08
C ILE A 14 6.63 -2.74 16.56
N GLY A 15 7.42 -3.72 16.10
CA GLY A 15 7.43 -4.10 14.70
C GLY A 15 6.22 -4.97 14.35
N VAL A 16 5.44 -4.56 13.36
CA VAL A 16 4.21 -5.23 12.90
C VAL A 16 4.43 -5.82 11.51
N PRO A 17 4.12 -7.11 11.28
CA PRO A 17 4.19 -7.70 9.95
C PRO A 17 3.03 -7.25 9.06
N VAL A 18 3.32 -6.93 7.80
CA VAL A 18 2.33 -6.62 6.75
C VAL A 18 2.79 -7.32 5.46
N GLY A 19 2.15 -8.44 5.14
CA GLY A 19 2.62 -9.31 4.04
C GLY A 19 4.08 -9.74 4.28
N PRO A 20 4.99 -9.60 3.30
CA PRO A 20 6.41 -9.91 3.46
C PRO A 20 7.21 -8.83 4.20
N TYR A 21 6.60 -7.67 4.53
CA TYR A 21 7.28 -6.53 5.13
C TYR A 21 7.07 -6.43 6.64
N ARG A 22 7.92 -5.64 7.31
CA ARG A 22 7.81 -5.27 8.72
C ARG A 22 7.77 -3.75 8.85
N ILE A 23 6.76 -3.21 9.53
CA ILE A 23 6.61 -1.77 9.82
C ILE A 23 6.94 -1.53 11.30
N GLY A 24 7.79 -0.55 11.59
CA GLY A 24 8.23 -0.26 12.96
C GLY A 24 9.34 -1.20 13.46
N GLY A 25 9.64 -1.17 14.76
CA GLY A 25 10.61 -2.09 15.38
C GLY A 25 12.03 -2.03 14.81
N GLY A 26 12.45 -0.87 14.30
CA GLY A 26 13.77 -0.70 13.68
C GLY A 26 13.83 -1.02 12.17
N ALA A 27 12.79 -1.59 11.57
CA ALA A 27 12.74 -1.85 10.12
C ALA A 27 12.79 -0.57 9.27
N PRO A 28 13.19 -0.57 7.99
CA PRO A 28 13.14 0.62 7.14
C PRO A 28 11.76 1.30 7.08
N ILE A 29 11.71 2.56 6.64
CA ILE A 29 10.44 3.25 6.35
C ILE A 29 9.95 2.73 5.01
N LEU A 30 8.73 2.20 4.95
CA LEU A 30 8.10 1.76 3.72
C LEU A 30 7.36 2.91 3.03
N VAL A 31 7.47 2.99 1.71
CA VAL A 31 6.67 3.86 0.85
C VAL A 31 5.35 3.16 0.53
N GLN A 32 4.25 3.88 0.75
CA GLN A 32 2.91 3.39 0.45
C GLN A 32 2.16 4.39 -0.43
N SER A 33 1.20 3.87 -1.20
CA SER A 33 0.28 4.66 -2.01
C SER A 33 -1.14 4.11 -1.91
N MET A 34 -2.07 4.73 -2.62
CA MET A 34 -3.47 4.34 -2.64
C MET A 34 -4.03 4.48 -4.05
N THR A 35 -4.87 3.53 -4.45
CA THR A 35 -5.59 3.62 -5.72
C THR A 35 -6.64 4.75 -5.69
N ASN A 36 -7.01 5.23 -6.87
CA ASN A 36 -8.13 6.15 -7.07
C ASN A 36 -9.15 5.64 -8.10
N THR A 37 -8.98 4.42 -8.62
CA THR A 37 -9.99 3.70 -9.38
C THR A 37 -11.17 3.31 -8.50
N ASP A 38 -12.31 3.03 -9.13
CA ASP A 38 -13.40 2.34 -8.45
C ASP A 38 -12.96 0.90 -8.15
N THR A 39 -12.97 0.52 -6.87
CA THR A 39 -12.58 -0.84 -6.46
C THR A 39 -13.50 -1.90 -7.06
N GLU A 40 -14.73 -1.56 -7.43
CA GLU A 40 -15.64 -2.47 -8.15
C GLU A 40 -15.10 -2.83 -9.55
N ASP A 41 -14.27 -1.97 -10.15
CA ASP A 41 -13.47 -2.30 -11.35
C ASP A 41 -12.19 -3.05 -10.95
N ALA A 42 -12.30 -4.37 -10.90
CA ALA A 42 -11.19 -5.25 -10.51
C ALA A 42 -9.99 -5.19 -11.49
N GLU A 43 -10.24 -4.97 -12.78
CA GLU A 43 -9.18 -4.92 -13.79
C GLU A 43 -8.42 -3.60 -13.72
N GLY A 44 -9.15 -2.47 -13.73
CA GLY A 44 -8.55 -1.14 -13.62
C GLY A 44 -7.80 -0.97 -12.29
N THR A 45 -8.37 -1.48 -11.20
CA THR A 45 -7.70 -1.43 -9.89
C THR A 45 -6.43 -2.28 -9.87
N ALA A 46 -6.44 -3.50 -10.40
CA ALA A 46 -5.23 -4.32 -10.49
C ALA A 46 -4.15 -3.69 -11.39
N ALA A 47 -4.54 -3.07 -12.50
CA ALA A 47 -3.63 -2.35 -13.39
C ALA A 47 -2.98 -1.15 -12.68
N GLN A 48 -3.75 -0.37 -11.92
CA GLN A 48 -3.20 0.74 -11.14
C GLN A 48 -2.30 0.26 -10.00
N VAL A 49 -2.65 -0.84 -9.31
CA VAL A 49 -1.78 -1.43 -8.28
C VAL A 49 -0.41 -1.80 -8.87
N ARG A 50 -0.37 -2.44 -10.04
CA ARG A 50 0.89 -2.72 -10.75
C ARG A 50 1.68 -1.45 -11.07
N SER A 51 1.01 -0.46 -11.64
CA SER A 51 1.63 0.83 -11.99
C SER A 51 2.25 1.52 -10.76
N LEU A 52 1.56 1.50 -9.62
CA LEU A 52 2.07 2.05 -8.36
C LEU A 52 3.26 1.25 -7.83
N ALA A 53 3.22 -0.08 -7.92
CA ALA A 53 4.35 -0.94 -7.52
C ALA A 53 5.59 -0.70 -8.41
N GLU A 54 5.41 -0.60 -9.72
CA GLU A 54 6.47 -0.26 -10.69
C GLU A 54 7.07 1.13 -10.43
N ALA A 55 6.26 2.07 -9.96
CA ALA A 55 6.71 3.40 -9.52
C ALA A 55 7.44 3.39 -8.16
N GLY A 56 7.55 2.24 -7.49
CA GLY A 56 8.29 2.05 -6.24
C GLY A 56 7.43 2.02 -4.97
N SER A 57 6.10 1.86 -5.10
CA SER A 57 5.24 1.67 -3.94
C SER A 57 5.43 0.26 -3.35
N GLU A 58 5.83 0.18 -2.08
CA GLU A 58 6.01 -1.10 -1.38
C GLU A 58 4.68 -1.65 -0.83
N LEU A 59 3.72 -0.76 -0.58
CA LEU A 59 2.36 -1.10 -0.15
C LEU A 59 1.33 -0.26 -0.92
N VAL A 60 0.26 -0.88 -1.39
CA VAL A 60 -0.85 -0.18 -2.07
C VAL A 60 -2.15 -0.42 -1.31
N ARG A 61 -2.85 0.66 -0.98
CA ARG A 61 -4.15 0.62 -0.34
C ARG A 61 -5.26 0.79 -1.38
N ILE A 62 -6.38 0.10 -1.17
CA ILE A 62 -7.60 0.24 -1.98
C ILE A 62 -8.76 0.64 -1.07
N THR A 63 -9.73 1.38 -1.60
CA THR A 63 -10.97 1.71 -0.86
C THR A 63 -11.88 0.49 -0.80
N VAL A 64 -12.56 0.28 0.33
CA VAL A 64 -13.69 -0.67 0.42
C VAL A 64 -14.83 0.06 1.10
N ASN A 65 -15.71 0.66 0.29
CA ASN A 65 -16.79 1.56 0.72
C ASN A 65 -18.20 0.97 0.47
N THR A 66 -18.30 -0.10 -0.32
CA THR A 66 -19.57 -0.79 -0.62
C THR A 66 -19.38 -2.30 -0.48
N PRO A 67 -20.47 -3.08 -0.32
CA PRO A 67 -20.40 -4.55 -0.39
C PRO A 67 -19.88 -5.07 -1.73
N ALA A 68 -20.18 -4.38 -2.84
CA ALA A 68 -19.68 -4.73 -4.17
C ALA A 68 -18.16 -4.50 -4.28
N ALA A 69 -17.64 -3.38 -3.76
CA ALA A 69 -16.21 -3.13 -3.67
C ALA A 69 -15.51 -4.21 -2.83
N ALA A 70 -16.12 -4.63 -1.71
CA ALA A 70 -15.59 -5.72 -0.88
C ALA A 70 -15.55 -7.06 -1.65
N ALA A 71 -16.58 -7.37 -2.43
CA ALA A 71 -16.65 -8.57 -3.26
C ALA A 71 -15.62 -8.58 -4.40
N ALA A 72 -15.16 -7.41 -4.85
CA ALA A 72 -14.14 -7.30 -5.91
C ALA A 72 -12.70 -7.54 -5.41
N VAL A 73 -12.41 -7.41 -4.11
CA VAL A 73 -11.05 -7.52 -3.56
C VAL A 73 -10.35 -8.85 -3.90
N PRO A 74 -10.99 -10.04 -3.77
CA PRO A 74 -10.37 -11.30 -4.17
C PRO A 74 -9.99 -11.32 -5.66
N HIS A 75 -10.86 -10.78 -6.52
CA HIS A 75 -10.63 -10.72 -7.96
C HIS A 75 -9.49 -9.78 -8.36
N ILE A 76 -9.29 -8.68 -7.62
CA ILE A 76 -8.12 -7.82 -7.76
C ILE A 76 -6.86 -8.60 -7.38
N ARG A 77 -6.88 -9.32 -6.25
CA ARG A 77 -5.72 -10.08 -5.75
C ARG A 77 -5.28 -11.18 -6.71
N GLU A 78 -6.23 -11.95 -7.26
CA GLU A 78 -5.99 -13.02 -8.25
C GLU A 78 -5.28 -12.49 -9.51
N ARG A 79 -5.55 -11.23 -9.88
CA ARG A 79 -4.93 -10.59 -11.04
C ARG A 79 -3.50 -10.11 -10.77
N LEU A 80 -3.02 -10.15 -9.54
CA LEU A 80 -1.69 -9.69 -9.11
C LEU A 80 -0.73 -10.84 -8.80
N ASP A 81 -1.20 -12.09 -8.84
CA ASP A 81 -0.36 -13.29 -8.82
C ASP A 81 0.31 -13.52 -10.19
#